data_AF-A0A4R0N177-F1
#
_entry.id   AF-A0A4R0N177-F1
#
_cell.length_a   1.000
_cell.length_b   1.000
_cell.length_c   1.000
_cell.angle_alpha   90.00
_cell.angle_beta   90.00
_cell.angle_gamma   90.00
#
_symmetry.space_group_name_H-M   'P 1'
#
loop_
_entity.id
_entity.type
_entity.pdbx_description
1 polymer ?
#
loop_
_entity_poly.entity_id
_entity_poly.type
_entity_poly.pdbx_seq_one_letter_code
_entity_poly.pdbx_strand_id
1 'polypeptide(L)'
;MKKWFYIFASIILSAQLCLAQGEKGIIVTNKEKDGPTGKTWAVVVGISEYQNISKLSYAHKDAEAFYKYLRTPQVNVPAENIKMLLNKDAISGEIYGTLEWLAESVKENDKVIFYFSGHGDVEKKRFIKMVFC
;
A
#
# COMPACT_ATOMS: atom_id res chain seq x y z
N MET A 1 45.59 -23.46 -39.01
CA MET A 1 45.86 -22.51 -37.90
C MET A 1 44.80 -21.41 -37.77
N LYS A 2 44.36 -20.74 -38.86
CA LYS A 2 43.35 -19.66 -38.78
C LYS A 2 41.96 -20.10 -38.28
N LYS A 3 41.50 -21.32 -38.62
CA LYS A 3 40.20 -21.86 -38.16
C LYS A 3 40.08 -21.97 -36.63
N TRP A 4 41.18 -22.31 -35.94
CA TRP A 4 41.18 -22.45 -34.48
C TRP A 4 41.17 -21.08 -33.79
N PHE A 5 41.80 -20.08 -34.41
CA PHE A 5 41.76 -18.69 -33.97
C PHE A 5 40.32 -18.12 -33.99
N TYR A 6 39.53 -18.42 -35.02
CA TYR A 6 38.11 -17.99 -35.07
C TYR A 6 37.22 -18.71 -34.05
N ILE A 7 37.51 -19.98 -33.75
CA ILE A 7 36.77 -20.72 -32.70
C ILE A 7 37.09 -20.13 -31.32
N PHE A 8 38.36 -19.87 -31.02
CA PHE A 8 38.76 -19.22 -29.76
C PHE A 8 38.21 -17.79 -29.66
N ALA A 9 38.27 -17.01 -30.73
CA ALA A 9 37.70 -15.66 -30.77
C ALA A 9 36.17 -15.67 -30.57
N SER A 10 35.46 -16.66 -31.13
CA SER A 10 34.01 -16.81 -30.95
C SER A 10 33.63 -17.22 -29.51
N ILE A 11 34.44 -18.08 -28.87
CA ILE A 11 34.21 -18.48 -27.47
C ILE A 11 34.44 -17.29 -26.55
N ILE A 12 35.51 -16.52 -26.76
CA ILE A 12 35.82 -15.31 -25.97
C ILE A 12 34.71 -14.24 -26.15
N LEU A 13 34.22 -14.05 -27.37
CA LEU A 13 33.13 -13.10 -27.66
C LEU A 13 31.80 -13.52 -27.01
N SER A 14 31.52 -14.82 -26.95
CA SER A 14 30.33 -15.35 -26.26
C SER A 14 30.43 -15.22 -24.73
N ALA A 15 31.63 -15.37 -24.16
CA ALA A 15 31.86 -15.23 -22.73
C ALA A 15 31.67 -13.79 -22.22
N GLN A 16 32.00 -12.79 -23.04
CA GLN A 16 31.77 -11.37 -22.72
C GLN A 16 30.29 -10.99 -22.65
N LEU A 17 29.40 -11.67 -23.38
CA LEU A 17 27.95 -11.45 -23.29
C LEU A 17 27.35 -11.95 -21.95
N CYS A 18 27.91 -12.99 -21.33
CA CYS A 18 27.41 -13.49 -20.04
C CYS A 18 27.77 -12.58 -18.86
N LEU A 19 28.88 -11.83 -18.95
CA LEU A 19 29.31 -10.91 -17.89
C LEU A 19 28.70 -9.51 -18.00
N ALA A 20 27.92 -9.24 -19.06
CA ALA A 20 27.22 -7.97 -19.27
C ALA A 20 25.81 -7.92 -18.67
N GLN A 21 25.43 -8.91 -17.85
CA GLN A 21 24.24 -8.77 -17.00
C GLN A 21 24.59 -7.87 -15.81
N GLY A 22 24.52 -6.56 -16.04
CA GLY A 22 24.53 -5.57 -14.95
C GLY A 22 23.42 -5.90 -13.95
N GLU A 23 23.71 -5.77 -12.66
CA GLU A 23 22.76 -6.00 -11.58
C GLU A 23 21.51 -5.14 -11.81
N LYS A 24 20.41 -5.77 -12.23
CA LYS A 24 19.09 -5.12 -12.22
C LYS A 24 18.56 -5.18 -10.81
N GLY A 25 18.88 -4.15 -10.04
CA GLY A 25 18.39 -3.97 -8.68
C GLY A 25 18.57 -2.52 -8.25
N ILE A 26 17.65 -2.04 -7.42
CA ILE A 26 17.91 -0.84 -6.64
C ILE A 26 18.93 -1.26 -5.59
N ILE A 27 20.12 -0.65 -5.58
CA ILE A 27 20.96 -0.64 -4.39
C ILE A 27 20.18 0.18 -3.38
N VAL A 28 19.42 -0.51 -2.52
CA VAL A 28 18.90 0.10 -1.31
C VAL A 28 20.13 0.33 -0.44
N THR A 29 20.76 1.50 -0.61
CA THR A 29 21.53 2.03 0.49
C THR A 29 20.52 2.07 1.63
N ASN A 30 20.79 1.32 2.71
CA ASN A 30 20.17 1.61 3.99
C ASN A 30 20.62 3.04 4.31
N LYS A 31 19.95 4.04 3.74
CA LYS A 31 19.76 5.29 4.43
C LYS A 31 19.08 4.85 5.70
N GLU A 32 19.83 4.98 6.81
CA GLU A 32 19.23 5.03 8.13
C GLU A 32 17.96 5.89 8.01
N LYS A 33 16.86 5.41 8.59
CA LYS A 33 15.57 6.08 8.56
C LYS A 33 15.70 7.45 9.27
N ASP A 34 16.23 8.44 8.59
CA ASP A 34 16.02 9.86 8.88
C ASP A 34 14.66 10.30 8.32
N GLY A 35 13.67 9.40 8.44
CA GLY A 35 12.28 9.74 8.26
C GLY A 35 11.72 10.23 9.59
N PRO A 36 10.63 11.02 9.57
CA PRO A 36 10.02 11.53 10.79
C PRO A 36 9.85 10.42 11.83
N THR A 37 10.37 10.63 13.04
CA THR A 37 10.32 9.67 14.17
C THR A 37 8.92 9.51 14.77
N GLY A 38 7.89 10.07 14.12
CA GLY A 38 6.52 10.03 14.57
C GLY A 38 5.88 8.65 14.44
N LYS A 39 4.79 8.46 15.19
CA LYS A 39 3.97 7.26 15.17
C LYS A 39 3.27 7.13 13.81
N THR A 40 2.98 5.90 13.42
CA THR A 40 2.09 5.64 12.28
C THR A 40 0.68 5.36 12.79
N TRP A 41 -0.31 6.00 12.17
CA TRP A 41 -1.74 5.83 12.41
C TRP A 41 -2.43 5.39 11.14
N ALA A 42 -3.47 4.57 11.25
CA ALA A 42 -4.19 4.09 10.09
C ALA A 42 -5.71 4.01 10.31
N VAL A 43 -6.44 4.35 9.26
CA VAL A 43 -7.87 4.08 9.11
C VAL A 43 -8.06 3.24 7.87
N VAL A 44 -8.70 2.08 8.03
CA VAL A 44 -8.86 1.07 6.98
C VAL A 44 -10.35 0.78 6.81
N VAL A 45 -10.89 1.06 5.63
CA VAL A 45 -12.32 0.93 5.35
C VAL A 45 -12.52 -0.02 4.17
N GLY A 46 -13.40 -1.00 4.33
CA GLY A 46 -13.73 -1.98 3.29
C GLY A 46 -15.22 -2.28 3.23
N ILE A 47 -15.87 -1.92 2.13
CA ILE A 47 -17.33 -2.08 1.99
C ILE A 47 -17.63 -2.92 0.76
N SER A 48 -18.23 -4.09 0.97
CA SER A 48 -18.65 -5.01 -0.09
C SER A 48 -20.15 -5.19 -0.14
N GLU A 49 -20.79 -5.12 1.01
CA GLU A 49 -22.23 -5.25 1.16
C GLU A 49 -22.89 -3.87 1.18
N TYR A 50 -23.58 -3.54 0.10
CA TYR A 50 -24.36 -2.32 -0.04
C TYR A 50 -25.85 -2.64 -0.08
N GLN A 51 -26.69 -1.75 0.45
CA GLN A 51 -28.14 -1.95 0.48
C GLN A 51 -28.80 -1.70 -0.88
N ASN A 52 -28.40 -0.61 -1.56
CA ASN A 52 -29.13 -0.07 -2.71
C ASN A 52 -28.37 -0.15 -4.04
N ILE A 53 -27.15 -0.71 -4.03
CA ILE A 53 -26.28 -0.83 -5.21
C ILE A 53 -25.64 -2.22 -5.27
N SER A 54 -25.00 -2.53 -6.40
CA SER A 54 -24.37 -3.83 -6.62
C SER A 54 -23.33 -4.16 -5.54
N LYS A 55 -23.32 -5.40 -5.09
CA LYS A 55 -22.32 -5.87 -4.11
C LYS A 55 -20.96 -6.05 -4.77
N LEU A 56 -19.90 -5.87 -4.00
CA LEU A 56 -18.52 -6.21 -4.38
C LEU A 56 -18.12 -7.52 -3.69
N SER A 57 -17.24 -8.30 -4.32
CA SER A 57 -16.85 -9.62 -3.78
C SER A 57 -15.66 -9.56 -2.81
N TYR A 58 -14.85 -8.50 -2.87
CA TYR A 58 -13.51 -8.49 -2.26
C TYR A 58 -13.15 -7.25 -1.46
N ALA A 59 -13.91 -6.14 -1.53
CA ALA A 59 -13.48 -4.90 -0.89
C ALA A 59 -13.26 -4.98 0.65
N HIS A 60 -14.09 -5.74 1.37
CA HIS A 60 -13.85 -6.02 2.79
C HIS A 60 -12.62 -6.92 3.03
N LYS A 61 -12.39 -7.90 2.14
CA LYS A 61 -11.21 -8.79 2.21
C LYS A 61 -9.92 -8.03 1.91
N ASP A 62 -9.96 -7.08 1.00
CA ASP A 62 -8.82 -6.22 0.68
C ASP A 62 -8.45 -5.35 1.89
N ALA A 63 -9.45 -4.78 2.57
CA ALA A 63 -9.25 -4.06 3.82
C ALA A 63 -8.68 -4.95 4.93
N GLU A 64 -9.18 -6.17 5.10
CA GLU A 64 -8.62 -7.14 6.07
C GLU A 64 -7.17 -7.51 5.75
N ALA A 65 -6.86 -7.74 4.46
CA ALA A 65 -5.51 -8.05 4.00
C ALA A 65 -4.56 -6.88 4.27
N PHE A 66 -5.00 -5.66 4.00
CA PHE A 66 -4.23 -4.46 4.28
C PHE A 66 -4.02 -4.24 5.78
N TYR A 67 -5.05 -4.43 6.61
CA TYR A 67 -4.93 -4.39 8.06
C TYR A 67 -3.90 -5.40 8.58
N LYS A 68 -3.92 -6.63 8.07
CA LYS A 68 -2.91 -7.66 8.41
C LYS A 68 -1.52 -7.23 7.98
N TYR A 69 -1.38 -6.66 6.78
CA TYR A 69 -0.11 -6.14 6.26
C TYR A 69 0.49 -5.05 7.14
N LEU A 70 -0.32 -4.09 7.62
CA LEU A 70 0.13 -3.01 8.51
C LEU A 70 0.73 -3.54 9.82
N ARG A 71 0.29 -4.71 10.28
CA ARG A 71 0.73 -5.35 11.53
C ARG A 71 1.91 -6.30 11.34
N THR A 72 2.41 -6.47 10.12
CA THR A 72 3.59 -7.29 9.87
C THR A 72 4.84 -6.64 10.46
N PRO A 73 5.90 -7.40 10.80
CA PRO A 73 7.14 -6.83 11.35
C PRO A 73 7.81 -5.78 10.43
N GLN A 74 7.55 -5.84 9.13
CA GLN A 74 8.09 -4.90 8.15
C GLN A 74 7.49 -3.49 8.29
N VAL A 75 6.20 -3.41 8.63
CA VAL A 75 5.47 -2.13 8.79
C VAL A 75 5.33 -1.75 10.27
N ASN A 76 4.93 -2.72 11.10
CA ASN A 76 4.85 -2.66 12.56
C ASN A 76 4.00 -1.51 13.11
N VAL A 77 2.80 -1.31 12.55
CA VAL A 77 1.82 -0.36 13.11
C VAL A 77 1.14 -1.00 14.33
N PRO A 78 1.18 -0.37 15.52
CA PRO A 78 0.48 -0.87 16.70
C PRO A 78 -1.02 -0.98 16.46
N ALA A 79 -1.67 -2.01 17.00
CA ALA A 79 -3.09 -2.25 16.74
C ALA A 79 -3.98 -1.12 17.29
N GLU A 80 -3.57 -0.48 18.38
CA GLU A 80 -4.24 0.70 18.96
C GLU A 80 -4.22 1.94 18.05
N ASN A 81 -3.28 2.00 17.11
CA ASN A 81 -3.17 3.07 16.13
C ASN A 81 -3.92 2.77 14.83
N ILE A 82 -4.66 1.65 14.76
CA ILE A 82 -5.40 1.24 13.57
C ILE A 82 -6.88 1.11 13.90
N LYS A 83 -7.73 1.83 13.16
CA LYS A 83 -9.18 1.60 13.14
C LYS A 83 -9.56 0.95 11.82
N MET A 84 -10.33 -0.13 11.90
CA MET A 84 -10.83 -0.84 10.72
C MET A 84 -12.36 -0.89 10.77
N LEU A 85 -13.01 -0.49 9.68
CA LEU A 85 -14.46 -0.50 9.52
C LEU A 85 -14.82 -1.34 8.29
N LEU A 86 -15.70 -2.33 8.47
CA LEU A 86 -16.08 -3.27 7.41
C LEU A 86 -17.60 -3.32 7.22
N ASN A 87 -18.06 -3.34 5.96
CA ASN A 87 -19.47 -3.54 5.59
C ASN A 87 -20.44 -2.69 6.44
N LYS A 88 -21.33 -3.34 7.20
CA LYS A 88 -22.34 -2.69 8.05
C LYS A 88 -21.78 -1.75 9.13
N ASP A 89 -20.51 -1.91 9.50
CA ASP A 89 -19.85 -1.08 10.51
C ASP A 89 -19.21 0.17 9.86
N ALA A 90 -19.07 0.18 8.53
CA ALA A 90 -18.53 1.28 7.75
C ALA A 90 -19.61 2.28 7.30
N ILE A 91 -20.50 2.67 8.21
CA ILE A 91 -21.49 3.71 7.92
C ILE A 91 -20.85 5.11 7.98
N SER A 92 -21.46 6.07 7.28
CA SER A 92 -20.99 7.47 7.23
C SER A 92 -20.59 8.02 8.61
N GLY A 93 -21.45 7.86 9.63
CA GLY A 93 -21.20 8.38 10.98
C GLY A 93 -19.95 7.79 11.64
N GLU A 94 -19.76 6.47 11.54
CA GLU A 94 -18.59 5.78 12.10
C GLU A 94 -17.30 6.17 11.39
N ILE A 95 -17.36 6.39 10.08
CA ILE A 95 -16.20 6.85 9.31
C ILE A 95 -15.83 8.27 9.69
N TYR A 96 -16.80 9.17 9.82
CA TYR A 96 -16.54 10.53 10.31
C TYR A 96 -15.96 10.51 11.73
N GLY A 97 -16.55 9.76 12.65
CA GLY A 97 -16.03 9.64 14.02
C GLY A 97 -14.62 9.03 14.07
N THR A 98 -14.33 8.09 13.17
CA THR A 98 -12.98 7.51 13.05
C THR A 98 -11.98 8.52 12.47
N LEU A 99 -12.37 9.35 11.52
CA LEU A 99 -11.52 10.42 11.00
C LEU A 99 -11.29 11.54 12.03
N GLU A 100 -12.29 11.84 12.87
CA GLU A 100 -12.17 12.76 14.00
C GLU A 100 -11.19 12.22 15.05
N TRP A 101 -11.37 10.96 15.48
CA TRP A 101 -10.41 10.26 16.34
C TRP A 101 -8.98 10.32 15.79
N LEU A 102 -8.82 10.13 14.47
CA LEU A 102 -7.53 10.19 13.80
C LEU A 102 -6.93 11.60 13.89
N ALA A 103 -7.72 12.63 13.60
CA ALA A 103 -7.29 14.02 13.67
C ALA A 103 -6.88 14.44 15.09
N GLU A 104 -7.56 13.94 16.12
CA GLU A 104 -7.23 14.20 17.53
C GLU A 104 -5.99 13.44 18.02
N SER A 105 -5.71 12.27 17.43
CA SER A 105 -4.64 11.37 17.89
C SER A 105 -3.27 11.70 17.31
N VAL A 106 -3.24 12.21 16.07
CA VAL A 106 -2.04 12.45 15.27
C VAL A 106 -1.31 13.71 15.75
N LYS A 107 0.02 13.63 15.82
CA LYS A 107 0.90 14.77 16.17
C LYS A 107 1.74 15.20 14.99
N GLU A 108 2.43 16.33 15.14
CA GLU A 108 3.45 16.76 14.17
C GLU A 108 4.46 15.62 13.95
N ASN A 109 4.87 15.41 12.70
CA ASN A 109 5.77 14.33 12.27
C ASN A 109 5.21 12.91 12.32
N ASP A 110 3.97 12.69 12.77
CA ASP A 110 3.31 11.39 12.63
C ASP A 110 2.95 11.08 11.17
N LYS A 111 2.84 9.80 10.85
CA LYS A 111 2.40 9.30 9.55
C LYS A 111 0.95 8.85 9.63
N VAL A 112 0.14 9.31 8.68
CA VAL A 112 -1.26 8.89 8.55
C VAL A 112 -1.45 8.05 7.29
N ILE A 113 -2.11 6.91 7.45
CA ILE A 113 -2.53 6.02 6.36
C ILE A 113 -4.06 5.99 6.34
N PHE A 114 -4.65 6.40 5.23
CA PHE A 114 -6.08 6.19 4.98
C PHE A 114 -6.22 5.21 3.82
N TYR A 115 -6.88 4.08 4.06
CA TYR A 115 -7.15 3.05 3.06
C TYR A 115 -8.65 2.86 2.91
N PHE A 116 -9.13 2.86 1.68
CA PHE A 116 -10.52 2.62 1.34
C PHE A 116 -10.63 1.65 0.17
N SER A 117 -11.49 0.65 0.29
CA SER A 117 -11.93 -0.22 -0.80
C SER A 117 -13.46 -0.31 -0.80
N GLY A 118 -14.06 0.02 -1.95
CA GLY A 118 -15.51 0.11 -2.10
C GLY A 118 -15.91 0.83 -3.39
N HIS A 119 -17.20 1.14 -3.52
CA HIS A 119 -17.72 2.00 -4.59
C HIS A 119 -17.23 3.43 -4.44
N GLY A 120 -16.83 4.02 -5.56
CA GLY A 120 -16.52 5.44 -5.68
C GLY A 120 -17.44 6.09 -6.71
N ASP A 121 -17.84 7.32 -6.46
CA ASP A 121 -18.58 8.14 -7.42
C ASP A 121 -17.93 9.53 -7.48
N VAL A 122 -18.11 10.21 -8.61
CA VAL A 122 -17.58 11.56 -8.84
C VAL A 122 -18.71 12.56 -8.64
N GLU A 123 -18.73 13.22 -7.47
CA GLU A 123 -19.66 14.31 -7.23
C GLU A 123 -19.10 15.63 -7.79
N LYS A 124 -19.91 16.38 -8.56
CA LYS A 124 -19.48 17.66 -9.18
C LYS A 124 -19.38 18.82 -8.18
N LYS A 125 -19.86 18.67 -6.94
CA LYS A 125 -19.73 19.66 -5.87
C LYS A 125 -18.46 19.37 -5.06
N ARG A 126 -17.67 20.40 -4.79
CA ARG A 126 -16.31 20.36 -4.19
C ARG A 126 -16.28 19.97 -2.70
N PHE A 127 -16.92 18.87 -2.33
CA PHE A 127 -16.61 18.18 -1.09
C PHE A 127 -16.37 16.73 -1.45
N ILE A 128 -15.23 16.17 -1.05
CA ILE A 128 -14.95 14.74 -1.20
C ILE A 128 -15.99 14.02 -0.35
N LYS A 129 -17.14 13.71 -0.94
CA LYS A 129 -18.14 12.82 -0.37
C LYS A 129 -17.81 11.44 -0.88
N MET A 130 -17.01 10.72 -0.09
CA MET A 130 -16.92 9.28 -0.26
C MET A 130 -18.34 8.75 -0.08
N VAL A 131 -18.87 8.09 -1.11
CA VAL A 131 -20.25 7.58 -1.12
C VAL A 131 -20.31 6.36 -0.21
N PHE A 132 -20.46 6.62 1.08
CA PHE A 132 -20.73 5.62 2.09
C PHE A 132 -22.25 5.42 2.13
N CYS A 133 -22.75 4.50 1.30
CA CYS A 133 -24.16 4.15 1.22
C CYS A 133 -24.50 2.95 2.10
#